data_AF-A0A1J4UY51-F1
#
_entry.id   AF-A0A1J4UY51-F1
#
_cell.length_a   1.000
_cell.length_b   1.000
_cell.length_c   1.000
_cell.angle_alpha   90.00
_cell.angle_beta   90.00
_cell.angle_gamma   90.00
#
_symmetry.space_group_name_H-M   'P 1'
#
loop_
_entity.id
_entity.type
_entity.pdbx_description
1 polymer ?
#
loop_
_entity_poly.entity_id
_entity_poly.type
_entity_poly.pdbx_seq_one_letter_code
_entity_poly.pdbx_strand_id
1 'polypeptide(L)' 'MGRLTARAALKEFKAGDRVRLRLNPSTKKGRPSTLRFNGKVGVVKCRQGKAYVVGIKDGGKAKEILAGNAHLVVA' A
#
# COMPACT_ATOMS: atom_id res chain seq x y z
N MET A 1 -17.15 -0.04 13.16
CA MET A 1 -15.78 -0.52 13.43
C MET A 1 -15.61 -1.89 12.75
N GLY A 2 -15.06 -1.94 11.54
CA GLY A 2 -14.95 -3.18 10.76
C GLY A 2 -13.74 -4.01 11.19
N ARG A 3 -13.95 -5.30 11.46
CA ARG A 3 -12.91 -6.27 11.85
C ARG A 3 -11.93 -6.46 10.68
N LEU A 4 -10.62 -6.34 10.91
CA LEU A 4 -9.64 -6.74 9.88
C LEU A 4 -9.76 -8.26 9.68
N THR A 5 -10.03 -8.70 8.46
CA THR A 5 -9.93 -10.12 8.11
C THR A 5 -8.45 -10.51 8.03
N ALA A 6 -8.09 -11.64 8.64
CA ALA A 6 -6.71 -12.15 8.70
C ALA A 6 -6.03 -12.21 7.31
N ARG A 7 -6.83 -12.48 6.26
CA ARG A 7 -6.40 -12.47 4.85
C ARG A 7 -5.73 -11.16 4.42
N ALA A 8 -6.22 -10.00 4.86
CA ALA A 8 -5.66 -8.70 4.49
C ALA A 8 -4.36 -8.38 5.24
N ALA A 9 -4.14 -9.01 6.41
CA ALA A 9 -2.92 -8.82 7.21
C ALA A 9 -1.77 -9.72 6.76
N LEU A 10 -2.08 -10.91 6.22
CA LEU A 10 -1.10 -11.95 5.84
C LEU A 10 -0.70 -11.94 4.37
N LYS A 11 -1.32 -11.10 3.52
CA LYS A 11 -1.00 -11.07 2.10
C LYS A 11 0.46 -10.69 1.87
N GLU A 12 1.16 -11.37 0.98
CA GLU A 12 2.53 -10.99 0.60
C GLU A 12 2.52 -10.49 -0.83
N PHE A 13 3.30 -9.43 -1.07
CA PHE A 13 3.47 -8.84 -2.40
C PHE A 13 4.93 -8.98 -2.82
N LYS A 14 5.17 -9.29 -4.09
CA LYS A 14 6.51 -9.39 -4.67
C LYS A 14 6.89 -8.09 -5.36
N ALA A 15 8.19 -7.89 -5.56
CA ALA A 15 8.67 -6.81 -6.42
C ALA A 15 8.12 -7.01 -7.85
N GLY A 16 7.54 -5.96 -8.43
CA GLY A 16 6.86 -6.00 -9.72
C GLY A 16 5.33 -6.15 -9.64
N ASP A 17 4.76 -6.49 -8.48
CA ASP A 17 3.30 -6.58 -8.34
C ASP A 17 2.62 -5.22 -8.49
N ARG A 18 1.47 -5.22 -9.18
CA ARG A 18 0.59 -4.05 -9.25
C ARG A 18 -0.32 -4.04 -8.04
N VAL A 19 -0.27 -2.95 -7.30
CA VAL A 19 -1.05 -2.76 -6.08
C VAL A 19 -1.77 -1.43 -6.10
N ARG A 20 -2.99 -1.42 -5.57
CA ARG A 20 -3.75 -0.22 -5.30
C ARG A 20 -3.57 0.19 -3.84
N LEU A 21 -3.17 1.43 -3.61
CA LEU A 21 -3.09 2.00 -2.28
C LEU A 21 -4.50 2.34 -1.82
N ARG A 22 -5.03 1.58 -0.85
CA ARG A 22 -6.35 1.85 -0.25
C ARG A 22 -6.21 2.03 1.24
N LEU A 23 -6.60 3.21 1.71
CA LEU A 23 -6.64 3.51 3.12
C LEU A 23 -7.68 2.62 3.82
N ASN A 24 -7.22 1.68 4.62
CA ASN A 24 -8.06 0.96 5.56
C ASN A 24 -8.30 1.81 6.83
N PRO A 25 -9.55 2.27 7.10
CA PRO A 25 -9.85 3.06 8.29
C PRO A 25 -9.72 2.27 9.60
N SER A 26 -9.78 0.93 9.54
CA SER A 26 -9.67 0.05 10.71
C SER A 26 -8.26 -0.06 11.28
N THR A 27 -7.22 0.45 10.60
CA THR A 27 -5.85 0.46 11.11
C THR A 27 -5.20 1.83 10.93
N LYS A 28 -4.56 2.32 11.99
CA LYS A 28 -3.73 3.54 11.96
C LYS A 28 -2.26 3.27 11.61
N LYS A 29 -1.75 2.06 11.88
CA LYS A 29 -0.35 1.66 11.66
C LYS A 29 -0.06 1.34 10.18
N GLY A 30 1.08 1.79 9.66
CA GLY A 30 1.49 1.53 8.27
C GLY A 30 0.71 2.34 7.23
N ARG A 31 0.06 3.41 7.67
CA ARG A 31 -0.70 4.33 6.84
C ARG A 31 0.28 5.10 5.93
N PRO A 32 0.03 5.19 4.62
CA PRO A 32 0.88 6.00 3.76
C PRO A 32 0.87 7.46 4.24
N SER A 33 2.02 8.14 4.15
CA SER A 33 2.27 9.49 4.70
C SER A 33 1.30 10.57 4.19
N THR A 34 0.45 10.29 3.20
CA THR A 34 -0.54 11.25 2.71
C THR A 34 -1.79 10.56 2.16
N LEU A 35 -2.97 11.08 2.51
CA LEU A 35 -4.26 10.69 1.94
C LEU A 35 -4.35 10.91 0.41
N ARG A 36 -3.49 11.79 -0.15
CA ARG A 36 -3.41 12.15 -1.58
C ARG A 36 -3.11 10.98 -2.51
N PHE A 37 -2.64 9.86 -1.98
CA PHE A 37 -2.30 8.68 -2.76
C PHE A 37 -3.34 7.56 -2.63
N ASN A 38 -4.39 7.79 -1.85
CA ASN A 38 -5.50 6.85 -1.76
C ASN A 38 -6.17 6.68 -3.12
N GLY A 39 -6.40 5.44 -3.52
CA GLY A 39 -7.01 5.08 -4.79
C GLY A 39 -6.02 4.97 -5.97
N LYS A 40 -4.76 5.40 -5.82
CA LYS A 40 -3.74 5.27 -6.87
C LYS A 40 -3.25 3.84 -7.00
N VAL A 41 -2.92 3.47 -8.24
CA VAL A 41 -2.29 2.20 -8.59
C VAL A 41 -0.79 2.45 -8.77
N GLY A 42 0.02 1.57 -8.20
CA GLY A 42 1.46 1.61 -8.29
C GLY A 42 2.05 0.21 -8.40
N VAL A 43 3.38 0.18 -8.48
CA VAL A 43 4.15 -1.07 -8.59
C VAL A 43 5.00 -1.23 -7.34
N VAL A 44 4.97 -2.40 -6.72
CA VAL A 44 5.83 -2.73 -5.58
C VAL A 44 7.27 -2.82 -6.07
N LYS A 45 8.18 -2.03 -5.51
CA LYS A 45 9.61 -2.08 -5.83
C LYS A 45 10.34 -3.07 -4.94
N CYS A 46 10.14 -2.94 -3.63
CA CYS A 46 10.83 -3.76 -2.64
C CYS A 46 10.04 -3.82 -1.33
N ARG A 47 10.43 -4.76 -0.46
CA ARG A 47 9.91 -4.88 0.91
C ARG A 47 10.90 -4.25 1.88
N GLN A 48 10.41 -3.37 2.75
CA GLN A 48 11.19 -2.72 3.80
C GLN A 48 10.62 -3.15 5.16
N GLY A 49 11.20 -4.20 5.73
CA GLY A 49 10.71 -4.83 6.98
C GLY A 49 9.29 -5.39 6.84
N LYS A 50 8.33 -4.78 7.54
CA LYS A 50 6.89 -5.16 7.53
C LYS A 50 6.06 -4.33 6.55
N ALA A 51 6.67 -3.38 5.85
CA ALA A 51 6.02 -2.49 4.89
C ALA A 51 6.61 -2.71 3.49
N TYR A 52 5.93 -2.18 2.49
CA TYR A 52 6.32 -2.27 1.08
C TYR A 52 6.53 -0.88 0.51
N VAL A 53 7.54 -0.75 -0.34
CA VAL A 53 7.81 0.46 -1.12
C VAL A 53 7.07 0.33 -2.44
N VAL A 54 6.12 1.23 -2.67
CA VAL A 54 5.30 1.27 -3.88
C VAL A 54 5.67 2.51 -4.69
N GLY A 55 6.10 2.30 -5.92
CA GLY A 55 6.32 3.36 -6.90
C GLY A 55 5.00 3.75 -7.55
N ILE A 56 4.63 5.03 -7.45
CA ILE A 56 3.48 5.62 -8.13
C ILE A 56 3.93 6.78 -9.03
N LYS A 57 3.13 7.08 -10.06
CA LYS A 57 3.24 8.32 -10.82
C LYS A 57 2.16 9.29 -10.38
N ASP A 58 2.56 10.47 -9.92
CA ASP A 58 1.68 11.55 -9.47
C ASP A 58 1.95 12.80 -10.31
N GLY A 59 1.05 13.12 -11.24
CA GLY A 59 1.20 14.28 -12.12
C GLY A 59 2.50 14.27 -12.94
N GLY A 60 2.92 13.11 -13.42
CA GLY A 60 4.18 12.94 -14.19
C GLY A 60 5.44 12.74 -13.34
N LYS A 61 5.38 12.96 -12.02
CA LYS A 61 6.52 12.71 -11.11
C LYS A 61 6.43 11.31 -10.52
N ALA A 62 7.54 10.56 -10.59
CA ALA A 62 7.68 9.31 -9.88
C ALA A 62 7.85 9.57 -8.38
N LYS A 63 7.06 8.89 -7.55
CA LYS A 63 7.13 8.97 -6.09
C LYS A 63 7.15 7.57 -5.50
N GLU A 64 7.86 7.41 -4.40
CA GLU A 64 7.95 6.16 -3.66
C GLU A 64 7.20 6.31 -2.34
N ILE A 65 6.34 5.35 -2.05
CA ILE A 65 5.47 5.38 -0.87
C ILE A 65 5.71 4.13 -0.06
N LEU A 66 5.99 4.32 1.23
CA LEU A 66 6.00 3.24 2.20
C LEU A 66 4.58 2.98 2.70
N ALA A 67 4.06 1.78 2.47
CA ALA A 67 2.74 1.37 2.91
C ALA A 67 2.77 -0.02 3.55
N GLY A 68 2.04 -0.18 4.66
CA GLY A 68 1.83 -1.47 5.28
C GLY A 68 0.84 -2.35 4.50
N ASN A 69 0.95 -3.65 4.68
CA ASN A 69 0.14 -4.64 3.99
C ASN A 69 -1.38 -4.40 4.09
N ALA A 70 -1.84 -3.96 5.27
CA ALA A 70 -3.25 -3.67 5.55
C ALA A 70 -3.85 -2.55 4.68
N HIS A 71 -3.01 -1.74 4.02
CA HIS A 71 -3.39 -0.62 3.16
C HIS A 71 -3.13 -0.88 1.66
N LEU A 72 -2.70 -2.10 1.31
CA LEU A 72 -2.42 -2.51 -0.06
C LEU A 72 -3.45 -3.55 -0.51
N VAL A 73 -3.94 -3.38 -1.73
CA VAL A 73 -4.86 -4.32 -2.37
C VAL A 73 -4.27 -4.67 -3.73
N VAL A 74 -4.43 -5.92 -4.18
CA VAL A 74 -4.06 -6.26 -5.57
C VAL A 74 -4.94 -5.45 -6.51
N ALA A 75 -4.31 -4.80 -7.49
CA ALA A 75 -5.01 -4.04 -8.52
C ALA A 75 -5.45 -4.97 -9.66
#